data_AF-A0A1Y6K1D7-F1
#
_entry.id   AF-A0A1Y6K1D7-F1
#
_cell.length_a   1.000
_cell.length_b   1.000
_cell.length_c   1.000
_cell.angle_alpha   90.00
_cell.angle_beta   90.00
_cell.angle_gamma   90.00
#
_symmetry.space_group_name_H-M   'P 1'
#
loop_
_entity.id
_entity.type
_entity.pdbx_description
1 polymer ?
#
loop_
_entity_poly.entity_id
_entity_poly.type
_entity_poly.pdbx_seq_one_letter_code
_entity_poly.pdbx_strand_id
1 'polypeptide(L)' 'MKTSQKVQLVLQHMGNNPYQLAQATGVPVKLINNLLWHNLAAGDITLAQAERLADYWDQLTSAATRPAAK' A
#
# COMPACT_ATOMS: atom_id res chain seq x y z
N MET A 1 12.69 7.30 0.50
CA MET A 1 11.32 7.65 0.04
C MET A 1 10.35 7.46 1.20
N LYS A 2 9.42 8.39 1.45
CA LYS A 2 8.52 8.32 2.62
C LYS A 2 7.38 7.32 2.39
N THR A 3 6.91 6.64 3.43
CA THR A 3 5.83 5.62 3.36
C THR A 3 4.56 6.15 2.72
N SER A 4 4.15 7.38 3.04
CA SER A 4 2.96 8.01 2.44
C SER A 4 3.07 8.17 0.93
N GLN A 5 4.25 8.51 0.40
CA GLN A 5 4.49 8.64 -1.04
C GLN A 5 4.35 7.30 -1.76
N LYS A 6 4.76 6.20 -1.12
CA LYS A 6 4.55 4.84 -1.65
C LYS A 6 3.05 4.51 -1.69
N VAL A 7 2.32 4.74 -0.59
CA VAL A 7 0.87 4.48 -0.53
C VAL A 7 0.11 5.33 -1.56
N GLN A 8 0.52 6.58 -1.78
CA GLN A 8 -0.10 7.46 -2.78
C GLN A 8 0.12 6.96 -4.22
N LEU A 9 1.31 6.45 -4.53
CA LEU A 9 1.60 5.83 -5.82
C LEU A 9 0.83 4.51 -6.01
N VAL A 10 0.70 3.66 -4.97
CA VAL A 10 -0.14 2.45 -5.03
C VAL A 10 -1.55 2.83 -5.47
N LEU A 11 -2.12 3.84 -4.80
CA LEU A 11 -3.47 4.26 -5.07
C LEU A 11 -3.61 4.82 -6.49
N GLN A 12 -2.64 5.59 -6.98
CA GLN A 12 -2.66 6.05 -8.37
C GLN A 12 -2.73 4.89 -9.37
N HIS A 13 -1.98 3.80 -9.13
CA HIS A 13 -2.06 2.60 -9.95
C HIS A 13 -3.37 1.82 -9.79
N MET A 14 -4.06 1.96 -8.66
CA MET A 14 -5.33 1.30 -8.33
C MET A 14 -6.56 2.21 -8.53
N GLY A 15 -6.46 3.23 -9.39
CA GLY A 15 -7.58 4.14 -9.66
C GLY A 15 -8.02 5.01 -8.48
N ASN A 16 -7.11 5.25 -7.54
CA ASN A 16 -7.28 5.98 -6.28
C ASN A 16 -8.32 5.36 -5.32
N ASN A 17 -8.52 4.04 -5.37
CA ASN A 17 -9.52 3.37 -4.54
C ASN A 17 -8.92 2.65 -3.31
N PRO A 18 -9.02 3.22 -2.09
CA PRO A 18 -8.48 2.60 -0.88
C PRO A 18 -9.21 1.32 -0.46
N TYR A 19 -10.45 1.09 -0.94
CA TYR A 19 -11.18 -0.15 -0.69
C TYR A 19 -10.56 -1.35 -1.41
N GLN A 20 -10.02 -1.14 -2.62
CA GLN A 20 -9.33 -2.20 -3.35
C GLN A 20 -8.01 -2.58 -2.67
N LEU A 21 -7.26 -1.58 -2.17
CA LEU A 21 -6.04 -1.83 -1.41
C LEU A 21 -6.33 -2.59 -0.11
N ALA A 22 -7.43 -2.25 0.56
CA ALA A 22 -7.88 -2.95 1.76
C ALA A 22 -8.23 -4.42 1.48
N GLN A 23 -8.92 -4.69 0.37
CA GLN A 23 -9.25 -6.05 -0.03
C GLN A 23 -8.00 -6.87 -0.39
N ALA A 24 -7.05 -6.27 -1.11
CA ALA A 24 -5.84 -6.97 -1.54
C ALA A 24 -4.87 -7.28 -0.40
N THR A 25 -4.77 -6.38 0.59
CA THR A 25 -3.81 -6.51 1.69
C THR A 25 -4.43 -7.04 2.98
N GLY A 26 -5.76 -7.08 3.08
CA GLY A 26 -6.48 -7.39 4.30
C GLY A 26 -6.23 -6.36 5.41
N VAL A 27 -5.85 -5.13 5.06
CA VAL A 27 -5.68 -4.01 5.97
C VAL A 27 -6.94 -3.15 5.97
N PRO A 28 -7.49 -2.77 7.14
CA PRO A 28 -8.65 -1.89 7.22
C PRO A 28 -8.49 -0.60 6.40
N VAL A 29 -9.54 -0.22 5.66
CA VAL A 29 -9.60 1.04 4.89
C VAL A 29 -9.30 2.26 5.76
N LYS A 30 -9.73 2.23 7.03
CA LYS A 30 -9.44 3.29 8.01
C LYS A 30 -7.92 3.48 8.20
N LEU A 31 -7.16 2.39 8.29
CA LEU A 31 -5.70 2.46 8.44
C LEU A 31 -5.02 2.95 7.16
N ILE A 32 -5.50 2.51 5.99
CA ILE A 32 -5.02 3.01 4.69
C ILE A 32 -5.26 4.51 4.57
N ASN A 33 -6.45 5.00 4.93
CA ASN A 33 -6.75 6.43 4.95
C ASN A 33 -5.86 7.18 5.95
N ASN A 34 -5.65 6.65 7.15
CA ASN A 34 -4.74 7.24 8.12
C ASN A 34 -3.30 7.33 7.59
N LEU A 35 -2.83 6.32 6.85
CA LEU A 35 -1.51 6.34 6.18
C LEU A 35 -1.42 7.45 5.11
N LEU A 36 -2.49 7.66 4.34
CA LEU A 36 -2.57 8.67 3.30
C LEU A 36 -2.56 10.09 3.86
N TRP A 37 -3.38 10.31 4.88
CA TRP A 37 -3.58 11.62 5.49
C TRP A 37 -2.55 11.94 6.58
N HIS A 38 -1.49 11.12 6.71
CA HIS A 38 -0.46 11.27 7.74
C HIS A 38 -1.02 11.28 9.17
N ASN A 39 -2.17 10.65 9.39
CA ASN A 39 -2.93 10.65 10.63
C ASN A 39 -2.90 9.28 11.31
N LEU A 40 -1.70 8.71 11.45
CA LEU A 40 -1.53 7.39 12.07
C LEU A 40 -0.98 7.55 13.48
N ALA A 41 -1.76 7.15 14.49
CA ALA A 41 -1.24 7.13 15.85
C ALA A 41 -0.23 6.00 16.00
N ALA A 42 0.79 6.20 16.83
CA ALA A 42 1.72 5.13 17.16
C ALA A 42 0.95 3.96 17.79
N GLY A 43 1.03 2.77 17.19
CA GLY A 43 0.31 1.56 17.62
C GLY A 43 -0.95 1.21 16.82
N ASP A 44 -1.42 2.09 15.93
CA ASP A 44 -2.61 1.82 15.10
C ASP A 44 -2.35 0.74 14.03
N ILE A 45 -1.10 0.60 13.58
CA ILE A 45 -0.67 -0.39 12.60
C ILE A 45 0.17 -1.48 13.28
N THR A 46 -0.20 -2.74 13.04
CA THR A 46 0.62 -3.87 13.49
C THR A 46 1.75 -4.15 12.49
N LEU A 47 2.84 -4.77 12.95
CA LEU A 47 3.94 -5.17 12.07
C LEU A 47 3.44 -6.02 10.89
N ALA A 48 2.60 -7.01 11.15
CA ALA A 48 2.01 -7.88 10.11
C ALA A 48 1.11 -7.13 9.10
N GLN A 49 0.51 -6.00 9.48
CA GLN A 49 -0.23 -5.16 8.54
C GLN A 49 0.73 -4.30 7.69
N ALA A 50 1.80 -3.80 8.30
CA ALA A 50 2.84 -3.06 7.59
C ALA A 50 3.58 -3.95 6.58
N GLU A 51 3.89 -5.19 6.94
CA GLU A 51 4.51 -6.19 6.06
C GLU A 51 3.61 -6.49 4.85
N ARG A 52 2.32 -6.78 5.05
CA ARG A 52 1.38 -7.02 3.93
C ARG A 52 1.26 -5.84 2.97
N LEU A 53 1.28 -4.61 3.48
CA LEU A 53 1.29 -3.40 2.64
C LEU A 53 2.60 -3.28 1.85
N ALA A 54 3.74 -3.59 2.48
CA ALA A 54 5.05 -3.55 1.84
C ALA A 54 5.18 -4.65 0.77
N ASP A 55 4.78 -5.88 1.06
CA ASP A 55 4.80 -7.00 0.12
C ASP A 55 3.92 -6.71 -1.10
N TYR A 56 2.73 -6.16 -0.89
CA TYR A 56 1.83 -5.79 -1.98
C TYR A 56 2.40 -4.66 -2.85
N TRP A 57 3.10 -3.70 -2.24
CA TRP A 57 3.83 -2.67 -2.99
C TRP A 57 4.98 -3.25 -3.80
N ASP A 58 5.77 -4.13 -3.21
CA ASP A 58 6.88 -4.79 -3.89
C ASP A 58 6.37 -5.65 -5.04
N GLN A 59 5.23 -6.33 -4.90
CA GLN A 59 4.59 -7.05 -6.01
C GLN A 59 4.16 -6.13 -7.16
N LEU A 60 3.50 -5.00 -6.86
CA LEU A 60 3.06 -4.05 -7.90
C LEU A 60 4.24 -3.40 -8.63
N THR A 61 5.28 -3.01 -7.89
CA THR A 61 6.45 -2.32 -8.47
C THR A 61 7.44 -3.29 -9.13
N SER A 62 7.55 -4.52 -8.63
CA SER A 62 8.33 -5.60 -9.27
C SER A 62 7.64 -6.14 -10.52
N ALA A 63 6.30 -6.21 -10.54
CA ALA A 63 5.56 -6.53 -11.76
C ALA A 63 5.76 -5.49 -12.86
N ALA A 64 5.91 -4.21 -12.50
CA ALA A 64 6.24 -3.14 -13.44
C ALA A 64 7.69 -3.21 -14.00
N THR A 65 8.56 -4.05 -13.43
CA THR A 65 9.97 -4.21 -13.82
C THR A 65 10.33 -5.59 -14.35
N ARG A 66 9.37 -6.42 -14.77
CA ARG A 66 9.69 -7.55 -15.66
C ARG A 66 9.85 -7.03 -17.09
N PRO A 67 11.06 -6.92 -17.66
CA PRO A 67 11.16 -7.05 -19.10
C PRO A 67 10.63 -8.45 -19.42
N ALA A 68 9.66 -8.52 -20.32
CA ALA A 68 9.30 -9.76 -20.96
C ALA A 68 10.59 -10.35 -21.55
N ALA A 69 11.16 -11.34 -20.85
CA ALA A 69 12.20 -12.16 -21.41
C ALA A 69 11.52 -12.97 -22.53
N LYS A 70 11.99 -12.71 -23.76
CA LYS A 70 11.63 -13.35 -25.01
C LYS A 70 11.53 -14.87 -24.92
#